data_AF-A0A9P0LMN8-F1
#
_entry.id   AF-A0A9P0LMN8-F1
#
_cell.length_a   1.000
_cell.length_b   1.000
_cell.length_c   1.000
_cell.angle_alpha   90.00
_cell.angle_beta   90.00
_cell.angle_gamma   90.00
#
_symmetry.space_group_name_H-M   'P 1'
#
loop_
_entity.id
_entity.type
_entity.pdbx_description
1 polymer ?
#
loop_
_entity_poly.entity_id
_entity_poly.type
_entity_poly.pdbx_seq_one_letter_code
_entity_poly.pdbx_strand_id
1 'polypeptide(L)'
;MALLSVFGNEAPHQSTISRWFGEFKRGRVSLSDDTRVGAPKTAVTQENVDDVRKLIIEDRHVRCREIEASLKKLVSRWIPHLLTEEQKAARVNWCQKTLDCFNSGNSKNVYSIVSGDESWIYCYEPENKRQSAVWVFQGEEKPTKMVPRFVSKAGHIATIPLNEHRTVTADWYITICLPKHLTEENVELLDHTPYSSDLSRNDFVTFPKIKNRLRGQRFQSPEEAVDAFKNAVLDLPANEWNKCFENWFKGMQMCINLRGEYFEKQ
;
A
#
# COMPACT_ATOMS: atom_id res chain seq x y z
N MET A 1 -8.98 -34.05 3.13
CA MET A 1 -8.51 -35.08 4.08
C MET A 1 -7.48 -36.04 3.47
N ALA A 2 -7.72 -36.67 2.32
CA ALA A 2 -6.79 -37.67 1.75
C ALA A 2 -5.40 -37.14 1.32
N LEU A 3 -5.29 -35.90 0.80
CA LEU A 3 -3.99 -35.34 0.39
C LEU A 3 -3.14 -34.86 1.58
N LEU A 4 -3.77 -34.35 2.64
CA LEU A 4 -3.10 -33.94 3.88
C LEU A 4 -2.50 -35.15 4.63
N SER A 5 -3.16 -36.31 4.58
CA SER A 5 -2.62 -37.54 5.20
C SER A 5 -1.41 -38.12 4.45
N VAL A 6 -1.21 -37.76 3.18
CA VAL A 6 -0.12 -38.28 2.34
C VAL A 6 1.04 -37.28 2.21
N PHE A 7 0.74 -35.99 2.08
CA PHE A 7 1.73 -34.94 1.80
C PHE A 7 1.94 -33.93 2.94
N GLY A 8 1.19 -34.06 4.05
CA GLY A 8 1.37 -33.20 5.23
C GLY A 8 1.31 -31.70 4.88
N ASN A 9 2.34 -30.95 5.31
CA ASN A 9 2.45 -29.50 5.10
C ASN A 9 2.81 -29.12 3.65
N GLU A 10 3.23 -30.07 2.82
CA GLU A 10 3.48 -29.85 1.38
C GLU A 10 2.23 -30.08 0.53
N ALA A 11 1.10 -30.46 1.15
CA ALA A 11 -0.16 -30.63 0.46
C ALA A 11 -0.66 -29.28 -0.11
N PRO A 12 -1.14 -29.24 -1.36
CA PRO A 12 -1.76 -28.05 -1.91
C PRO A 12 -2.96 -27.60 -1.07
N HIS A 13 -3.12 -26.29 -0.89
CA HIS A 13 -4.23 -25.73 -0.15
C HIS A 13 -5.58 -26.14 -0.75
N GLN A 14 -6.61 -26.26 0.09
CA GLN A 14 -7.95 -26.74 -0.31
C GLN A 14 -8.55 -25.92 -1.47
N SER A 15 -8.28 -24.62 -1.51
CA SER A 15 -8.71 -23.74 -2.62
C SER A 15 -8.06 -24.11 -3.96
N THR A 16 -6.78 -24.46 -3.97
CA THR A 16 -6.05 -24.92 -5.16
C THR A 16 -6.64 -26.23 -5.68
N ILE A 17 -6.97 -27.16 -4.78
CA ILE A 17 -7.60 -28.45 -5.11
C ILE A 17 -8.99 -28.23 -5.72
N SER A 18 -9.84 -27.43 -5.07
CA SER A 18 -11.19 -27.13 -5.58
C SER A 18 -11.16 -26.43 -6.94
N ARG A 19 -10.20 -25.52 -7.16
CA ARG A 19 -10.01 -24.86 -8.46
C ARG A 19 -9.66 -25.87 -9.55
N TRP A 20 -8.64 -26.70 -9.34
CA TRP A 20 -8.21 -27.72 -10.30
C TRP A 20 -9.30 -28.75 -10.58
N PHE A 21 -10.05 -29.16 -9.56
CA PHE A 21 -11.18 -30.06 -9.73
C PHE A 21 -12.29 -29.45 -10.62
N GLY A 22 -12.56 -28.16 -10.46
CA GLY A 22 -13.46 -27.41 -11.35
C GLY A 22 -12.97 -27.34 -12.79
N GLU A 23 -11.67 -27.11 -13.00
CA GLU A 23 -11.05 -27.07 -14.33
C GLU A 23 -11.10 -28.44 -15.04
N PHE A 24 -10.87 -29.54 -14.31
CA PHE A 24 -11.03 -30.89 -14.87
C PHE A 24 -12.49 -31.20 -15.24
N LYS A 25 -13.45 -30.78 -14.42
CA LYS A 25 -14.89 -30.88 -14.78
C LYS A 25 -15.26 -30.07 -16.02
N ARG A 26 -14.54 -29.00 -16.31
CA ARG A 26 -14.70 -28.17 -17.51
C ARG A 26 -13.95 -28.73 -18.73
N GLY A 27 -13.35 -29.91 -18.62
CA GLY A 27 -12.71 -30.62 -19.73
C GLY A 27 -11.22 -30.31 -19.92
N ARG A 28 -10.57 -29.59 -19.00
CA ARG A 28 -9.10 -29.45 -19.02
C ARG A 28 -8.47 -30.83 -18.79
N VAL A 29 -7.48 -31.20 -19.60
CA VAL A 29 -6.73 -32.47 -19.45
C VAL A 29 -5.24 -32.26 -19.20
N SER A 30 -4.73 -31.04 -19.38
CA SER A 30 -3.33 -30.70 -19.16
C SER A 30 -3.07 -30.28 -17.71
N LEU A 31 -2.01 -30.85 -17.15
CA LEU A 31 -1.45 -30.50 -15.83
C LEU A 31 -0.43 -29.36 -15.91
N SER A 32 -0.06 -28.90 -17.10
CA SER A 32 0.87 -27.79 -17.27
C SER A 32 0.17 -26.45 -17.00
N ASP A 33 0.93 -25.49 -16.48
CA ASP A 33 0.51 -24.09 -16.38
C ASP A 33 0.15 -23.55 -17.77
N ASP A 34 -0.91 -22.74 -17.84
CA ASP A 34 -1.22 -22.00 -19.07
C ASP A 34 -0.10 -21.01 -19.38
N THR A 35 0.08 -20.68 -20.66
CA THR A 35 1.02 -19.63 -21.08
C THR A 35 0.77 -18.35 -20.31
N ARG A 36 1.68 -18.03 -19.40
CA ARG A 36 1.67 -16.76 -18.67
C ARG A 36 1.98 -15.67 -19.67
N VAL A 37 1.02 -14.79 -19.94
CA VAL A 37 1.30 -13.56 -20.69
C VAL A 37 2.24 -12.75 -19.80
N GLY A 38 3.51 -12.65 -20.20
CA GLY A 38 4.49 -11.84 -19.49
C GLY A 38 4.06 -10.37 -19.41
N ALA A 39 4.79 -9.56 -18.65
CA ALA A 39 4.51 -8.14 -18.51
C ALA A 39 4.31 -7.49 -19.90
N PRO A 40 3.24 -6.70 -20.11
CA PRO A 40 2.99 -6.09 -21.40
C PRO A 40 4.15 -5.15 -21.75
N LYS A 41 4.75 -5.32 -22.93
CA LYS A 41 5.79 -4.43 -23.45
C LYS A 41 5.15 -3.13 -23.95
N THR A 42 4.60 -2.34 -23.04
CA THR A 42 3.90 -1.07 -23.34
C THR A 42 4.84 0.03 -23.86
N ALA A 43 6.16 -0.12 -23.68
CA ALA A 43 7.15 0.86 -24.10
C ALA A 43 7.63 0.71 -25.57
N VAL A 44 7.43 -0.45 -26.20
CA VAL A 44 7.83 -0.72 -27.59
C VAL A 44 6.59 -0.68 -28.48
N THR A 45 6.02 0.52 -28.64
CA THR A 45 4.96 0.76 -29.62
C THR A 45 5.59 0.90 -31.02
N GLN A 46 4.83 0.56 -32.06
CA GLN A 46 5.28 0.75 -33.44
C GLN A 46 5.60 2.23 -33.72
N GLU A 47 4.84 3.15 -33.13
CA GLU A 47 5.06 4.60 -33.16
C GLU A 47 6.44 5.00 -32.61
N ASN A 48 6.82 4.54 -31.41
CA ASN A 48 8.15 4.83 -30.84
C ASN A 48 9.29 4.26 -31.71
N VAL A 49 9.07 3.09 -32.32
CA VAL A 49 10.04 2.48 -33.24
C VAL A 49 10.20 3.31 -34.50
N ASP A 50 9.11 3.84 -35.05
CA ASP A 50 9.13 4.63 -36.27
C ASP A 50 9.71 6.04 -36.03
N ASP A 51 9.47 6.64 -34.87
CA ASP A 51 10.11 7.90 -34.46
C ASP A 51 11.63 7.75 -34.30
N VAL A 52 12.09 6.67 -33.65
CA VAL A 52 13.52 6.37 -33.52
C VAL A 52 14.15 6.10 -34.89
N ARG A 53 13.45 5.36 -35.77
CA ARG A 53 13.93 5.13 -37.15
C ARG A 53 14.06 6.43 -37.92
N LYS A 54 13.08 7.33 -37.79
CA LYS A 54 13.12 8.65 -38.44
C LYS A 54 14.33 9.46 -37.98
N LEU A 55 14.62 9.50 -36.69
CA LEU A 55 15.80 10.18 -36.14
C LEU A 55 17.12 9.61 -36.69
N ILE A 56 17.21 8.29 -36.87
CA ILE A 56 18.39 7.61 -37.43
C ILE A 56 18.53 7.88 -38.95
N ILE A 57 17.42 8.01 -39.67
CA ILE A 57 17.42 8.35 -41.10
C ILE A 57 17.83 9.80 -41.33
N GLU A 58 17.36 10.72 -40.48
CA GLU A 58 17.66 12.15 -40.55
C GLU A 58 19.13 12.45 -40.19
N ASP A 59 19.68 11.80 -39.18
CA ASP A 59 21.11 11.84 -38.87
C ASP A 59 21.67 10.45 -38.57
N ARG A 60 22.48 9.94 -39.51
CA ARG A 60 23.10 8.61 -39.38
C ARG A 60 24.18 8.54 -38.30
N HIS A 61 24.65 9.69 -37.78
CA HIS A 61 25.61 9.80 -36.68
C HIS A 61 24.96 10.13 -35.34
N VAL A 62 23.61 10.15 -35.28
CA VAL A 62 22.88 10.44 -34.04
C VAL A 62 23.34 9.50 -32.93
N ARG A 63 23.74 10.08 -31.81
CA ARG A 63 24.23 9.33 -30.64
C ARG A 63 23.04 8.91 -29.79
N CYS A 64 23.15 7.78 -29.10
CA CYS A 64 22.07 7.27 -28.23
C CYS A 64 21.55 8.31 -27.22
N ARG A 65 22.39 9.24 -26.74
CA ARG A 65 21.97 10.31 -25.82
C ARG A 65 21.08 11.35 -26.49
N GLU A 66 21.31 11.65 -27.77
CA GLU A 66 20.51 12.59 -28.55
C GLU A 66 19.14 11.96 -28.87
N ILE A 67 19.10 10.64 -29.13
CA ILE A 67 17.84 9.88 -29.22
C ILE A 67 17.10 9.88 -27.87
N GLU A 68 17.78 9.59 -26.76
CA GLU A 68 17.15 9.60 -25.42
C GLU A 68 16.60 10.99 -25.05
N ALA A 69 17.27 12.07 -25.47
CA ALA A 69 16.80 13.44 -25.23
C ALA A 69 15.58 13.83 -26.06
N SER A 70 15.45 13.31 -27.28
CA SER A 70 14.29 13.53 -28.15
C SER A 70 13.07 12.69 -27.75
N LEU A 71 13.27 11.63 -26.98
CA LEU A 71 12.20 10.80 -26.45
C LEU A 71 11.76 11.30 -25.07
N LYS A 72 10.44 11.37 -24.85
CA LYS A 72 9.90 11.69 -23.53
C LYS A 72 10.15 10.51 -22.59
N LYS A 73 11.06 10.68 -21.61
CA LYS A 73 11.28 9.71 -20.54
C LYS A 73 10.04 9.61 -19.66
N LEU A 74 9.17 8.66 -19.97
CA LEU A 74 8.05 8.30 -19.11
C LEU A 74 8.59 7.44 -17.97
N VAL A 75 8.62 7.98 -16.76
CA VAL A 75 8.91 7.18 -15.56
C VAL A 75 7.69 6.32 -15.28
N SER A 76 7.83 5.00 -15.38
CA SER A 76 6.81 4.06 -14.96
C SER A 76 6.54 4.26 -13.47
N ARG A 77 5.34 4.74 -13.12
CA ARG A 77 4.87 4.83 -11.74
C ARG A 77 4.28 3.48 -11.35
N TRP A 78 4.62 2.99 -10.17
CA TRP A 78 3.97 1.80 -9.63
C TRP A 78 2.59 2.23 -9.15
N ILE A 79 1.54 1.83 -9.86
CA ILE A 79 0.17 2.11 -9.49
C ILE A 79 -0.37 0.84 -8.81
N PRO A 80 -0.91 0.94 -7.58
CA PRO A 80 -1.38 -0.24 -6.84
C PRO A 80 -2.39 -1.09 -7.62
N HIS A 81 -3.25 -0.45 -8.41
CA HIS A 81 -4.30 -1.10 -9.18
C HIS A 81 -4.67 -0.27 -10.41
N LEU A 82 -5.08 -0.90 -11.51
CA LEU A 82 -5.68 -0.17 -12.62
C LEU A 82 -7.17 0.01 -12.33
N LEU A 83 -7.59 1.24 -12.02
CA LEU A 83 -8.96 1.52 -11.59
C LEU A 83 -9.96 1.39 -12.75
N THR A 84 -11.08 0.71 -12.51
CA THR A 84 -12.25 0.76 -13.39
C THR A 84 -13.00 2.09 -13.23
N GLU A 85 -13.82 2.46 -14.21
CA GLU A 85 -14.62 3.69 -14.12
C GLU A 85 -15.60 3.67 -12.94
N GLU A 86 -16.13 2.50 -12.58
CA GLU A 86 -16.97 2.32 -11.39
C GLU A 86 -16.18 2.56 -10.10
N GLN A 87 -14.93 2.08 -10.03
CA GLN A 87 -14.05 2.31 -8.88
C GLN A 87 -13.69 3.79 -8.74
N LYS A 88 -13.42 4.48 -9.85
CA LYS A 88 -13.17 5.94 -9.87
C LYS A 88 -14.40 6.72 -9.40
N ALA A 89 -15.59 6.37 -9.90
CA ALA A 89 -16.84 6.99 -9.48
C ALA A 89 -17.12 6.75 -7.99
N ALA A 90 -16.88 5.53 -7.49
CA ALA A 90 -16.99 5.21 -6.06
C ALA A 90 -16.05 6.07 -5.21
N ARG A 91 -14.78 6.24 -5.64
CA ARG A 91 -13.79 7.11 -4.99
C ARG A 91 -14.26 8.56 -4.91
N VAL A 92 -14.76 9.13 -6.01
CA VAL A 92 -15.30 10.50 -6.03
C VAL A 92 -16.50 10.65 -5.09
N ASN A 93 -17.47 9.74 -5.18
CA ASN A 93 -18.66 9.76 -4.34
C ASN A 93 -18.31 9.67 -2.85
N TRP A 94 -17.34 8.81 -2.51
CA TRP A 94 -16.83 8.70 -1.15
C TRP A 94 -16.18 9.99 -0.68
N CYS A 95 -15.27 10.56 -1.47
CA CYS A 95 -14.60 11.83 -1.13
C CYS A 95 -15.60 12.96 -0.89
N GLN A 96 -16.62 13.08 -1.76
CA GLN A 96 -17.65 14.12 -1.63
C GLN A 96 -18.44 13.94 -0.33
N LYS A 97 -18.96 12.72 -0.08
CA LYS A 97 -19.70 12.41 1.14
C LYS A 97 -18.87 12.70 2.40
N THR A 98 -17.61 12.26 2.44
CA THR A 98 -16.76 12.47 3.60
C THR A 98 -16.44 13.96 3.81
N LEU A 99 -16.16 14.72 2.75
CA LEU A 99 -15.97 16.17 2.85
C LEU A 99 -17.22 16.88 3.38
N ASP A 100 -18.41 16.50 2.91
CA ASP A 100 -19.68 17.07 3.35
C ASP A 100 -19.94 16.76 4.83
N CYS A 101 -19.77 15.51 5.26
CA CYS A 101 -19.93 15.09 6.66
C CYS A 101 -19.05 15.89 7.64
N PHE A 102 -17.87 16.32 7.21
CA PHE A 102 -16.90 17.01 8.07
C PHE A 102 -16.73 18.50 7.74
N ASN A 103 -17.60 19.06 6.89
CA ASN A 103 -17.52 20.45 6.41
C ASN A 103 -16.09 20.81 5.93
N SER A 104 -15.51 19.95 5.09
CA SER A 104 -14.14 20.07 4.57
C SER A 104 -13.07 20.24 5.67
N GLY A 105 -13.30 19.64 6.83
CA GLY A 105 -12.38 19.70 7.98
C GLY A 105 -12.68 20.80 9.00
N ASN A 106 -13.66 21.67 8.73
CA ASN A 106 -14.05 22.77 9.62
C ASN A 106 -14.99 22.33 10.75
N SER A 107 -15.59 21.15 10.64
CA SER A 107 -16.45 20.60 11.69
C SER A 107 -15.64 20.18 12.92
N LYS A 108 -16.19 20.39 14.12
CA LYS A 108 -15.63 19.83 15.35
C LYS A 108 -15.71 18.30 15.38
N ASN A 109 -16.59 17.69 14.57
CA ASN A 109 -16.70 16.23 14.45
C ASN A 109 -15.44 15.58 13.88
N VAL A 110 -14.52 16.36 13.29
CA VAL A 110 -13.22 15.81 12.85
C VAL A 110 -12.41 15.28 14.05
N TYR A 111 -12.61 15.81 15.26
CA TYR A 111 -11.90 15.35 16.45
C TYR A 111 -12.36 13.97 16.94
N SER A 112 -13.54 13.49 16.53
CA SER A 112 -14.01 12.13 16.84
C SER A 112 -13.54 11.08 15.84
N ILE A 113 -12.86 11.48 14.76
CA ILE A 113 -12.34 10.52 13.77
C ILE A 113 -11.13 9.78 14.34
N VAL A 114 -11.28 8.47 14.46
CA VAL A 114 -10.19 7.51 14.67
C VAL A 114 -9.93 6.80 13.34
N SER A 115 -8.67 6.69 12.93
CA SER A 115 -8.31 5.78 11.84
C SER A 115 -7.08 4.99 12.23
N GLY A 116 -7.09 3.71 11.84
CA GLY A 116 -5.98 2.80 12.05
C GLY A 116 -5.58 2.10 10.76
N ASP A 117 -4.34 1.66 10.73
CA ASP A 117 -3.70 0.97 9.61
C ASP A 117 -2.44 0.25 10.11
N GLU A 118 -1.94 -0.72 9.36
CA GLU A 118 -0.75 -1.47 9.71
C GLU A 118 0.49 -0.99 8.95
N SER A 119 1.61 -0.93 9.66
CA SER A 119 2.91 -0.76 9.01
C SER A 119 3.89 -1.83 9.46
N TRP A 120 4.68 -2.29 8.49
CA TRP A 120 5.91 -3.02 8.77
C TRP A 120 6.97 -2.09 9.32
N ILE A 121 7.61 -2.54 10.40
CA ILE A 121 8.78 -1.94 11.04
C ILE A 121 9.93 -2.91 10.87
N TYR A 122 11.05 -2.37 10.41
CA TYR A 122 12.27 -3.12 10.13
C TYR A 122 13.30 -2.83 11.21
N CYS A 123 14.14 -3.82 11.55
CA CYS A 123 15.33 -3.58 12.39
C CYS A 123 16.34 -2.63 11.73
N TYR A 124 16.20 -2.38 10.43
CA TYR A 124 16.96 -1.35 9.74
C TYR A 124 16.03 -0.54 8.86
N GLU A 125 15.92 0.77 9.14
CA GLU A 125 15.19 1.71 8.29
C GLU A 125 16.20 2.41 7.36
N PRO A 126 16.28 2.02 6.08
CA PRO A 126 17.34 2.45 5.18
C PRO A 126 17.16 3.92 4.75
N GLU A 127 18.25 4.64 4.52
CA GLU A 127 18.17 6.05 4.08
C GLU A 127 17.66 6.17 2.64
N ASN A 128 17.93 5.13 1.84
CA ASN A 128 17.53 5.03 0.45
C ASN A 128 17.24 3.58 0.05
N LYS A 129 16.44 3.40 -1.01
CA LYS A 129 16.02 2.07 -1.52
C LYS A 129 17.20 1.17 -1.93
N ARG A 130 18.39 1.73 -2.20
CA ARG A 130 19.57 0.92 -2.56
C ARG A 130 20.19 0.27 -1.33
N GLN A 131 20.22 0.97 -0.20
CA GLN A 131 20.68 0.44 1.08
C GLN A 131 19.72 -0.59 1.69
N SER A 132 18.46 -0.64 1.25
CA SER A 132 17.50 -1.66 1.69
C SER A 132 17.76 -3.06 1.11
N ALA A 133 18.73 -3.19 0.19
CA ALA A 133 19.13 -4.47 -0.38
C ALA A 133 19.99 -5.24 0.64
N VAL A 134 19.45 -6.35 1.15
CA VAL A 134 20.14 -7.22 2.09
C VAL A 134 20.22 -8.62 1.50
N TRP A 135 21.42 -9.19 1.48
CA TRP A 135 21.64 -10.60 1.16
C TRP A 135 21.20 -11.43 2.37
N VAL A 136 20.29 -12.36 2.15
CA VAL A 136 19.83 -13.33 3.15
C VAL A 136 20.19 -14.74 2.66
N PHE A 137 20.53 -15.64 3.58
CA PHE A 137 20.76 -17.04 3.20
C PHE A 137 19.42 -17.69 2.80
N GLN A 138 19.51 -18.76 2.00
CA GLN A 138 18.33 -19.50 1.58
C GLN A 138 17.62 -20.10 2.79
N GLY A 139 16.41 -19.61 3.10
CA GLY A 139 15.62 -20.04 4.26
C GLY A 139 15.70 -19.12 5.48
N GLU A 140 16.53 -18.08 5.46
CA GLU A 140 16.52 -17.06 6.51
C GLU A 140 15.40 -16.06 6.33
N GLU A 141 14.63 -15.84 7.40
CA GLU A 141 13.60 -14.82 7.44
C GLU A 141 14.20 -13.44 7.72
N LYS A 142 13.64 -12.41 7.10
CA LYS A 142 14.00 -11.04 7.43
C LYS A 142 13.45 -10.71 8.83
N PRO A 143 14.24 -10.09 9.72
CA PRO A 143 13.72 -9.63 11.00
C PRO A 143 12.77 -8.45 10.79
N THR A 144 11.48 -8.75 10.68
CA THR A 144 10.39 -7.79 10.44
C THR A 144 9.31 -7.94 11.48
N LYS A 145 8.76 -6.83 11.97
CA LYS A 145 7.54 -6.83 12.79
C LYS A 145 6.46 -5.97 12.17
N MET A 146 5.25 -6.52 12.11
CA MET A 146 4.06 -5.78 11.71
C MET A 146 3.43 -5.13 12.94
N VAL A 147 3.06 -3.85 12.81
CA VAL A 147 2.50 -3.08 13.91
C VAL A 147 1.26 -2.32 13.45
N PRO A 148 0.06 -2.82 13.79
CA PRO A 148 -1.17 -2.07 13.75
C PRO A 148 -1.10 -0.81 14.61
N ARG A 149 -1.66 0.28 14.09
CA ARG A 149 -1.66 1.57 14.76
C ARG A 149 -2.96 2.30 14.57
N PHE A 150 -3.41 3.00 15.61
CA PHE A 150 -4.59 3.85 15.60
C PHE A 150 -4.23 5.28 15.99
N VAL A 151 -4.75 6.25 15.24
CA VAL A 151 -4.50 7.68 15.43
C VAL A 151 -5.78 8.51 15.22
N SER A 152 -5.91 9.60 15.95
CA SER A 152 -6.98 10.60 15.81
C SER A 152 -6.41 12.01 15.64
N LYS A 153 -7.28 13.01 15.55
CA LYS A 153 -6.84 14.41 15.48
C LYS A 153 -6.22 14.88 16.79
N ALA A 154 -6.65 14.29 17.92
CA ALA A 154 -6.07 14.55 19.23
C ALA A 154 -4.66 13.95 19.38
N GLY A 155 -4.26 13.01 18.51
CA GLY A 155 -2.92 12.43 18.48
C GLY A 155 -2.94 10.92 18.34
N HIS A 156 -1.93 10.28 18.94
CA HIS A 156 -1.80 8.83 18.97
C HIS A 156 -2.83 8.20 19.91
N ILE A 157 -3.45 7.08 19.50
CA ILE A 157 -4.39 6.32 20.32
C ILE A 157 -3.77 5.00 20.78
N ALA A 158 -3.26 4.19 19.85
CA ALA A 158 -2.69 2.89 20.19
C ALA A 158 -1.67 2.43 19.14
N THR A 159 -0.66 1.70 19.59
CA THR A 159 0.32 0.98 18.77
C THR A 159 0.39 -0.44 19.30
N ILE A 160 -0.04 -1.42 18.51
CA ILE A 160 -0.18 -2.80 18.96
C ILE A 160 0.85 -3.63 18.20
N PRO A 161 1.95 -4.07 18.84
CA PRO A 161 2.87 -4.99 18.19
C PRO A 161 2.20 -6.36 18.02
N LEU A 162 2.29 -6.94 16.83
CA LEU A 162 1.90 -8.32 16.62
C LEU A 162 3.09 -9.23 16.91
N ASN A 163 2.88 -10.19 17.81
CA ASN A 163 3.83 -11.26 18.04
C ASN A 163 3.61 -12.37 17.01
N GLU A 164 4.69 -13.06 16.62
CA GLU A 164 4.66 -14.36 15.91
C GLU A 164 4.00 -14.38 14.52
N HIS A 165 4.32 -13.43 13.62
CA HIS A 165 3.95 -13.52 12.20
C HIS A 165 2.44 -13.69 11.93
N ARG A 166 1.59 -13.34 12.90
CA ARG A 166 0.13 -13.43 12.72
C ARG A 166 -0.30 -12.47 11.62
N THR A 167 -0.93 -13.02 10.59
CA THR A 167 -1.60 -12.22 9.57
C THR A 167 -2.74 -11.45 10.22
N VAL A 168 -2.76 -10.14 10.05
CA VAL A 168 -3.94 -9.36 10.42
C VAL A 168 -5.01 -9.63 9.38
N THR A 169 -6.08 -10.26 9.85
CA THR A 169 -7.29 -10.48 9.06
C THR A 169 -8.35 -9.46 9.48
N ALA A 170 -9.32 -9.22 8.60
CA ALA A 170 -10.49 -8.42 8.96
C ALA A 170 -11.19 -8.97 10.23
N ASP A 171 -11.21 -10.29 10.38
CA ASP A 171 -11.73 -10.98 11.57
C ASP A 171 -10.94 -10.63 12.84
N TRP A 172 -9.59 -10.67 12.80
CA TRP A 172 -8.76 -10.26 13.93
C TRP A 172 -8.99 -8.79 14.30
N TYR A 173 -9.14 -7.90 13.31
CA TYR A 173 -9.47 -6.50 13.55
C TYR A 173 -10.79 -6.36 14.32
N ILE A 174 -11.85 -6.96 13.80
CA ILE A 174 -13.21 -6.81 14.33
C ILE A 174 -13.38 -7.50 15.69
N THR A 175 -12.77 -8.67 15.89
CA THR A 175 -13.02 -9.50 17.08
C THR A 175 -12.02 -9.26 18.21
N ILE A 176 -10.78 -8.85 17.90
CA ILE A 176 -9.70 -8.74 18.89
C ILE A 176 -9.20 -7.31 19.01
N CYS A 177 -8.95 -6.63 17.88
CA CYS A 177 -8.27 -5.34 17.92
C CYS A 177 -9.19 -4.19 18.36
N LEU A 178 -10.28 -3.97 17.61
CA LEU A 178 -11.23 -2.87 17.86
C LEU A 178 -11.91 -3.03 19.24
N PRO A 179 -12.42 -4.21 19.64
CA PRO A 179 -13.09 -4.35 20.93
C PRO A 179 -12.15 -4.33 22.13
N LYS A 180 -10.83 -4.28 21.95
CA LYS A 180 -9.88 -4.09 23.08
C LYS A 180 -9.44 -2.64 23.24
N HIS A 181 -9.50 -1.85 22.19
CA HIS A 181 -8.88 -0.52 22.15
C HIS A 181 -9.85 0.61 21.82
N LEU A 182 -11.07 0.28 21.37
CA LEU A 182 -12.12 1.22 20.99
C LEU A 182 -13.46 0.90 21.67
N THR A 183 -13.45 0.09 22.74
CA THR A 183 -14.62 -0.60 23.31
C THR A 183 -15.65 0.29 24.02
N GLU A 184 -15.41 1.59 24.15
CA GLU A 184 -16.27 2.43 24.99
C GLU A 184 -17.18 3.39 24.23
N GLU A 185 -17.12 3.46 22.90
CA GLU A 185 -17.98 4.37 22.15
C GLU A 185 -18.71 3.68 21.00
N ASN A 186 -19.85 4.24 20.65
CA ASN A 186 -20.70 3.85 19.54
C ASN A 186 -19.96 4.16 18.21
N VAL A 187 -18.90 3.39 17.90
CA VAL A 187 -18.00 3.63 16.78
C VAL A 187 -18.72 3.30 15.48
N GLU A 188 -19.11 4.35 14.75
CA GLU A 188 -19.58 4.22 13.38
C GLU A 188 -18.38 3.99 12.45
N LEU A 189 -18.41 2.88 11.71
CA LEU A 189 -17.41 2.61 10.68
C LEU A 189 -17.64 3.56 9.51
N LEU A 190 -16.62 4.35 9.20
CA LEU A 190 -16.58 5.09 7.94
C LEU A 190 -16.25 4.08 6.84
N ASP A 191 -17.17 3.87 5.90
CA ASP A 191 -16.89 3.11 4.68
C ASP A 191 -15.61 3.64 4.02
N HIS A 192 -14.85 2.79 3.33
CA HIS A 192 -13.69 3.22 2.56
C HIS A 192 -13.66 2.51 1.21
N THR A 193 -13.18 3.20 0.18
CA THR A 193 -13.20 2.67 -1.19
C THR A 193 -12.03 1.71 -1.42
N PRO A 194 -12.24 0.56 -2.10
CA PRO A 194 -11.15 -0.36 -2.41
C PRO A 194 -10.01 0.31 -3.19
N TYR A 195 -8.79 -0.23 -3.05
CA TYR A 195 -7.59 0.19 -3.79
C TYR A 195 -7.27 1.69 -3.69
N SER A 196 -7.66 2.32 -2.59
CA SER A 196 -7.56 3.76 -2.39
C SER A 196 -6.59 4.11 -1.27
N SER A 197 -5.42 3.48 -1.28
CA SER A 197 -4.35 3.78 -0.34
C SER A 197 -4.00 5.27 -0.38
N ASP A 198 -4.01 5.93 -1.54
CA ASP A 198 -3.81 7.39 -1.72
C ASP A 198 -4.81 8.27 -0.96
N LEU A 199 -5.95 7.69 -0.58
CA LEU A 199 -6.97 8.31 0.27
C LEU A 199 -6.88 7.84 1.75
N SER A 200 -5.95 6.93 2.10
CA SER A 200 -5.61 6.56 3.47
C SER A 200 -4.65 7.57 4.09
N ARG A 201 -5.07 8.22 5.17
CA ARG A 201 -4.24 9.17 5.93
C ARG A 201 -2.96 8.52 6.47
N ASN A 202 -3.03 7.25 6.85
CA ASN A 202 -1.92 6.56 7.51
C ASN A 202 -0.77 6.30 6.53
N ASP A 203 -1.08 5.79 5.35
CA ASP A 203 -0.13 5.55 4.26
C ASP A 203 0.53 6.83 3.74
N PHE A 204 -0.25 7.90 3.55
CA PHE A 204 0.23 9.10 2.85
C PHE A 204 0.93 10.11 3.72
N VAL A 205 0.56 10.18 4.99
CA VAL A 205 0.96 11.31 5.83
C VAL A 205 1.67 10.85 7.08
N THR A 206 1.08 9.91 7.81
CA THR A 206 1.59 9.59 9.15
C THR A 206 2.80 8.65 9.10
N PHE A 207 2.74 7.54 8.34
CA PHE A 207 3.86 6.60 8.26
C PHE A 207 5.13 7.21 7.63
N PRO A 208 5.06 7.96 6.52
CA PRO A 208 6.26 8.55 5.94
C PRO A 208 6.97 9.49 6.91
N LYS A 209 6.24 10.28 7.70
CA LYS A 209 6.84 11.19 8.69
C LYS A 209 7.59 10.46 9.79
N ILE A 210 7.02 9.37 10.31
CA ILE A 210 7.66 8.59 11.39
C ILE A 210 8.85 7.82 10.85
N LYS A 211 8.70 7.14 9.71
CA LYS A 211 9.80 6.42 9.07
C LYS A 211 10.95 7.36 8.71
N ASN A 212 10.65 8.61 8.32
CA ASN A 212 11.69 9.61 8.09
C ASN A 212 12.44 10.01 9.37
N ARG A 213 11.83 9.98 10.56
CA ARG A 213 12.52 10.21 11.84
C ARG A 213 13.41 9.03 12.24
N LEU A 214 12.97 7.81 11.91
CA LEU A 214 13.73 6.58 12.16
C LEU A 214 14.76 6.29 11.06
N ARG A 215 14.79 7.10 10.00
CA ARG A 215 15.63 6.88 8.83
C ARG A 215 17.10 6.81 9.22
N GLY A 216 17.79 5.78 8.72
CA GLY A 216 19.21 5.52 8.96
C GLY A 216 19.48 4.75 10.27
N GLN A 217 18.48 4.59 11.13
CA GLN A 217 18.66 3.89 12.41
C GLN A 217 18.68 2.37 12.22
N ARG A 218 19.47 1.71 13.08
CA ARG A 218 19.57 0.26 13.19
C ARG A 218 19.23 -0.14 14.61
N PHE A 219 18.40 -1.17 14.72
CA PHE A 219 17.93 -1.75 15.97
C PHE A 219 18.47 -3.17 16.07
N GLN A 220 18.90 -3.56 17.27
CA GLN A 220 19.43 -4.89 17.57
C GLN A 220 18.34 -5.94 17.63
N SER A 221 17.11 -5.53 17.94
CA SER A 221 15.96 -6.44 17.94
C SER A 221 14.69 -5.79 17.38
N PRO A 222 13.73 -6.61 16.95
CA PRO A 222 12.43 -6.10 16.54
C PRO A 222 11.67 -5.38 17.67
N GLU A 223 11.87 -5.75 18.94
CA GLU A 223 11.31 -5.06 20.10
C GLU A 223 11.86 -3.63 20.21
N GLU A 224 13.17 -3.47 20.07
CA GLU A 224 13.82 -2.16 20.06
C GLU A 224 13.29 -1.28 18.91
N ALA A 225 13.11 -1.85 17.71
CA ALA A 225 12.54 -1.15 16.57
C ALA A 225 11.10 -0.68 16.82
N VAL A 226 10.29 -1.53 17.46
CA VAL A 226 8.92 -1.19 17.86
C VAL A 226 8.90 -0.06 18.89
N ASP A 227 9.79 -0.10 19.89
CA ASP A 227 9.82 0.92 20.93
C ASP A 227 10.36 2.26 20.41
N ALA A 228 11.38 2.23 19.56
CA ALA A 228 11.83 3.43 18.84
C ALA A 228 10.71 4.04 18.00
N PHE A 229 9.91 3.22 17.32
CA PHE A 229 8.74 3.69 16.59
C PHE A 229 7.67 4.28 17.50
N LYS A 230 7.33 3.64 18.62
CA LYS A 230 6.38 4.20 19.60
C LYS A 230 6.85 5.55 20.12
N ASN A 231 8.12 5.68 20.47
CA ASN A 231 8.69 6.95 20.94
C ASN A 231 8.62 8.02 19.85
N ALA A 232 9.02 7.69 18.61
CA ALA A 232 8.93 8.62 17.49
C ALA A 232 7.50 9.10 17.21
N VAL A 233 6.49 8.27 17.52
CA VAL A 233 5.07 8.61 17.46
C VAL A 233 4.64 9.54 18.59
N LEU A 234 5.03 9.25 19.83
CA LEU A 234 4.70 10.08 21.00
C LEU A 234 5.36 11.46 20.92
N ASP A 235 6.56 11.52 20.34
CA ASP A 235 7.31 12.76 20.11
C ASP A 235 6.78 13.59 18.93
N LEU A 236 5.70 13.17 18.26
CA LEU A 236 5.10 14.00 17.21
C LEU A 236 4.27 15.12 17.84
N PRO A 237 4.61 16.41 17.58
CA PRO A 237 3.87 17.51 18.16
C PRO A 237 2.43 17.56 17.62
N ALA A 238 1.51 18.06 18.46
CA ALA A 238 0.07 18.13 18.18
C ALA A 238 -0.28 18.78 16.82
N ASN A 239 0.49 19.77 16.40
CA ASN A 239 0.29 20.45 15.12
C ASN A 239 0.54 19.54 13.90
N GLU A 240 1.42 18.54 14.00
CA GLU A 240 1.69 17.59 12.92
C GLU A 240 0.51 16.66 12.68
N TRP A 241 -0.25 16.34 13.74
CA TRP A 241 -1.49 15.59 13.65
C TRP A 241 -2.60 16.38 12.95
N ASN A 242 -2.72 17.68 13.26
CA ASN A 242 -3.66 18.56 12.55
C ASN A 242 -3.34 18.64 11.05
N LYS A 243 -2.06 18.81 10.69
CA LYS A 243 -1.61 18.79 9.29
C LYS A 243 -1.94 17.48 8.58
N CYS A 244 -1.94 16.34 9.29
CA CYS A 244 -2.34 15.05 8.70
C CYS A 244 -3.80 15.07 8.22
N PHE A 245 -4.71 15.65 9.00
CA PHE A 245 -6.11 15.78 8.60
C PHE A 245 -6.30 16.80 7.48
N GLU A 246 -5.62 17.94 7.54
CA GLU A 246 -5.68 18.94 6.46
C GLU A 246 -5.22 18.35 5.12
N ASN A 247 -4.12 17.59 5.13
CA ASN A 247 -3.62 16.92 3.94
C ASN A 247 -4.56 15.82 3.44
N TRP A 248 -5.24 15.11 4.36
CA TRP A 248 -6.22 14.11 4.00
C TRP A 248 -7.43 14.71 3.26
N PHE A 249 -7.99 15.81 3.77
CA PHE A 249 -9.07 16.54 3.07
C PHE A 249 -8.61 17.14 1.74
N LYS A 250 -7.37 17.66 1.66
CA LYS A 250 -6.78 18.09 0.38
C LYS A 250 -6.66 16.94 -0.61
N GLY A 251 -6.29 15.74 -0.15
CA GLY A 251 -6.22 14.53 -0.98
C GLY A 251 -7.59 14.14 -1.55
N MET A 252 -8.65 14.19 -0.73
CA MET A 252 -10.02 13.99 -1.20
C MET A 252 -10.40 14.99 -2.29
N GLN A 253 -10.06 16.27 -2.12
CA GLN A 253 -10.32 17.30 -3.13
C GLN A 253 -9.54 17.03 -4.43
N MET A 254 -8.29 16.56 -4.35
CA MET A 254 -7.51 16.16 -5.52
C MET A 254 -8.16 14.98 -6.25
N CYS A 255 -8.62 13.96 -5.52
CA CYS A 255 -9.34 12.83 -6.09
C CYS A 255 -10.61 13.28 -6.84
N ILE A 256 -11.37 14.23 -6.28
CA ILE A 256 -12.55 14.79 -6.96
C ILE A 256 -12.15 15.55 -8.23
N ASN A 257 -11.16 16.43 -8.14
CA ASN A 257 -10.68 17.23 -9.28
C ASN A 257 -10.13 16.35 -10.42
N LEU A 258 -9.53 15.22 -10.07
CA LEU A 258 -8.98 14.23 -11.00
C LEU A 258 -9.97 13.11 -11.34
N ARG A 259 -11.26 13.29 -11.05
CA ARG A 259 -12.34 12.36 -11.44
C ARG A 259 -12.10 10.92 -10.96
N GLY A 260 -11.53 10.76 -9.78
CA GLY A 260 -11.29 9.47 -9.15
C GLY A 260 -9.95 8.83 -9.48
N GLU A 261 -9.12 9.46 -10.31
CA GLU A 261 -7.76 8.98 -10.59
C GLU A 261 -6.83 9.11 -9.36
N TYR A 262 -5.72 8.38 -9.40
CA TYR A 262 -4.65 8.52 -8.41
C TYR A 262 -3.96 9.88 -8.53
N PHE A 263 -3.56 10.45 -7.39
CA PHE A 263 -2.99 11.82 -7.33
C PHE A 263 -1.62 11.92 -6.64
N GLU A 264 -0.98 10.80 -6.33
CA GLU A 264 0.34 10.80 -5.72
C GLU A 264 1.40 11.52 -6.57
N LYS A 265 2.04 12.54 -5.98
CA LYS A 265 3.19 13.31 -6.51
C LYS A 265 3.14 13.48 -8.03
N GLN A 266 2.31 14.40 -8.51
CA GLN A 266 2.50 14.95 -9.87
C GLN A 266 3.87 15.61 -9.98
#